data_AF-A0A7Y0LVB6-F1
#
_entry.id   AF-A0A7Y0LVB6-F1
#
_cell.length_a   1.000
_cell.length_b   1.000
_cell.length_c   1.000
_cell.angle_alpha   90.00
_cell.angle_beta   90.00
_cell.angle_gamma   90.00
#
_symmetry.space_group_name_H-M   'P 1'
#
loop_
_entity.id
_entity.type
_entity.pdbx_description
1 polymer ?
#
loop_
_entity_poly.entity_id
_entity_poly.type
_entity_poly.pdbx_seq_one_letter_code
_entity_poly.pdbx_strand_id
1 'polypeptide(L)' 'MPEDAIQAAQWALWIEPLVDDDAPRRELRLGFDTGARLLETVVLILESGDEMVVHAMPARRKYLDLLL' A
#
# COMPACT_ATOMS: atom_id res chain seq x y z
N MET A 1 -4.23 -6.15 12.29
CA MET A 1 -5.05 -7.29 11.83
C MET A 1 -5.15 -7.23 10.30
N PRO A 2 -5.54 -8.29 9.57
CA PRO A 2 -5.61 -8.24 8.10
C PRO A 2 -6.45 -7.06 7.55
N GLU A 3 -7.54 -6.72 8.24
CA GLU A 3 -8.42 -5.59 7.94
C GLU A 3 -7.72 -4.23 7.98
N ASP A 4 -6.70 -4.05 8.83
CA ASP A 4 -5.91 -2.81 8.92
C ASP A 4 -5.14 -2.57 7.63
N ALA A 5 -4.51 -3.63 7.12
CA ALA A 5 -3.73 -3.59 5.90
C ALA A 5 -4.63 -3.38 4.67
N ILE A 6 -5.79 -4.04 4.64
CA ILE A 6 -6.77 -3.89 3.56
C ILE A 6 -7.31 -2.45 3.54
N GLN A 7 -7.71 -1.90 4.70
CA GLN A 7 -8.22 -0.53 4.76
C GLN A 7 -7.17 0.48 4.28
N ALA A 8 -5.92 0.37 4.79
CA ALA A 8 -4.84 1.26 4.39
C ALA A 8 -4.53 1.17 2.88
N ALA A 9 -4.60 -0.01 2.29
CA ALA A 9 -4.37 -0.22 0.86
C ALA A 9 -5.53 0.27 -0.02
N GLN A 10 -6.78 0.10 0.42
CA GLN A 10 -7.98 0.47 -0.33
C GLN A 10 -8.22 1.98 -0.32
N TRP A 11 -7.96 2.63 0.81
CA TRP A 11 -8.12 4.08 1.00
C TRP A 11 -6.76 4.79 1.03
N ALA A 12 -5.88 4.40 0.11
CA ALA A 12 -4.54 4.94 0.02
C ALA A 12 -4.57 6.44 -0.30
N LEU A 13 -3.77 7.20 0.44
CA LEU A 13 -3.50 8.62 0.21
C LEU A 13 -2.45 8.84 -0.88
N TRP A 14 -1.57 7.86 -1.05
CA TRP A 14 -0.51 7.87 -2.05
C TRP A 14 -0.37 6.47 -2.65
N ILE A 15 -0.19 6.41 -3.97
CA ILE A 15 0.06 5.19 -4.73
C ILE A 15 1.25 5.44 -5.64
N GLU A 16 2.31 4.68 -5.44
CA GLU A 16 3.50 4.69 -6.28
C GLU A 16 3.62 3.33 -6.99
N PRO A 17 3.60 3.29 -8.34
CA PRO A 17 3.94 2.08 -9.07
C PRO A 17 5.39 1.69 -8.76
N LEU A 18 5.61 0.46 -8.31
CA LEU A 18 6.96 -0.08 -8.22
C LEU A 18 7.37 -0.50 -9.63
N VAL A 19 8.42 0.14 -10.14
CA VAL A 19 8.96 -0.15 -11.47
C VAL A 19 9.63 -1.50 -11.42
N ASP A 20 8.87 -2.52 -11.79
CA ASP A 20 9.33 -3.89 -11.93
C ASP A 20 8.94 -4.37 -13.33
N ASP A 21 9.89 -4.96 -14.05
CA ASP A 21 9.70 -5.43 -15.43
C ASP A 21 8.87 -6.74 -15.51
N ASP A 22 8.57 -7.36 -14.37
CA ASP A 22 7.84 -8.63 -14.28
C ASP A 22 6.44 -8.46 -13.68
N ALA A 23 5.45 -9.07 -14.32
CA ALA A 23 4.11 -9.24 -13.75
C ALA A 23 4.13 -10.21 -12.56
N PRO A 24 3.23 -10.06 -11.56
CA PRO A 24 2.17 -9.05 -11.47
C PRO A 24 2.69 -7.65 -11.10
N ARG A 25 1.99 -6.61 -11.57
CA ARG A 25 2.32 -5.22 -11.26
C ARG A 25 2.26 -4.99 -9.76
N ARG A 26 3.20 -4.22 -9.24
CA ARG A 26 3.31 -3.93 -7.81
C ARG A 26 3.12 -2.44 -7.56
N GLU A 27 2.42 -2.13 -6.48
CA GLU A 27 2.19 -0.76 -6.03
C GLU A 27 2.58 -0.63 -4.56
N LEU A 28 3.34 0.41 -4.24
CA LEU A 28 3.51 0.89 -2.88
C LEU A 28 2.36 1.84 -2.59
N ARG A 29 1.55 1.52 -1.58
CA ARG A 29 0.46 2.37 -1.13
C ARG A 29 0.69 2.86 0.30
N LEU A 30 0.38 4.12 0.56
CA LEU A 30 0.41 4.71 1.89
C LEU A 30 -1.02 5.06 2.31
N GLY A 31 -1.47 4.58 3.45
CA GLY A 31 -2.83 4.85 3.92
C GLY A 31 -3.02 4.59 5.41
N PHE A 32 -4.11 5.09 5.96
CA PHE A 32 -4.43 4.91 7.38
C PHE A 32 -5.17 3.60 7.60
N ASP A 33 -4.76 2.86 8.64
CA ASP A 33 -5.50 1.70 9.11
C ASP A 33 -6.76 2.07 9.90
N THR A 34 -7.45 1.05 10.45
CA THR A 34 -8.67 1.22 11.25
C THR A 34 -8.45 2.05 12.52
N GLY A 35 -7.20 2.15 12.99
CA GLY A 35 -6.78 2.86 14.19
C GLY A 35 -6.08 4.19 13.90
N ALA A 36 -6.20 4.74 12.69
CA ALA A 36 -5.56 5.98 12.25
C ALA A 36 -4.02 5.97 12.30
N ARG A 37 -3.38 4.79 12.21
CA ARG A 37 -1.93 4.68 12.03
C ARG A 37 -1.62 4.63 10.55
N LEU A 38 -0.65 5.44 10.11
CA LEU A 38 -0.21 5.42 8.73
C LEU A 38 0.62 4.14 8.47
N LEU A 39 0.17 3.34 7.50
CA LEU A 39 0.87 2.14 7.04
C LEU A 39 1.44 2.36 5.64
N GLU A 40 2.57 1.72 5.38
CA GLU A 40 3.00 1.39 4.04
C GLU A 40 2.53 -0.03 3.70
N THR A 41 1.96 -0.22 2.52
CA THR A 41 1.53 -1.53 2.02
C THR A 41 2.10 -1.76 0.63
N VAL A 42 2.36 -3.03 0.29
CA VAL A 42 2.64 -3.44 -1.09
C VAL A 42 1.46 -4.24 -1.58
N VAL A 43 0.87 -3.78 -2.69
CA VAL A 43 -0.28 -4.38 -3.33
C VAL A 43 0.16 -4.97 -4.67
N LEU A 44 -0.18 -6.23 -4.91
CA LEU A 44 -0.09 -6.85 -6.23
C LEU A 44 -1.39 -6.58 -6.97
N ILE A 45 -1.28 -6.12 -8.21
CA ILE A 45 -2.39 -6.02 -9.17
C ILE A 45 -2.27 -7.24 -10.09
N LEU A 46 -3.19 -8.18 -9.92
CA LEU A 46 -3.24 -9.39 -10.72
C LEU A 46 -3.74 -9.08 -12.14
N GLU A 47 -3.50 -10.00 -13.08
CA GLU A 47 -3.98 -9.85 -14.45
C GLU A 47 -5.52 -9.78 -14.55
N SER A 48 -6.23 -10.37 -13.58
CA SER A 48 -7.70 -10.26 -13.45
C SER A 48 -8.18 -8.86 -13.03
N GLY A 49 -7.27 -8.00 -12.55
CA GLY A 49 -7.58 -6.74 -11.89
C GLY A 49 -7.82 -6.87 -10.38
N ASP A 50 -7.78 -8.09 -9.84
CA ASP A 50 -7.86 -8.28 -8.39
C ASP A 50 -6.62 -7.73 -7.68
N GLU A 51 -6.83 -7.19 -6.49
CA GLU A 51 -5.78 -6.61 -5.66
C GLU A 51 -5.46 -7.53 -4.47
N MET A 52 -4.17 -7.73 -4.21
CA MET A 52 -3.72 -8.53 -3.07
C MET A 52 -2.64 -7.80 -2.28
N VAL A 53 -2.89 -7.56 -1.00
CA VAL A 53 -1.89 -7.02 -0.09
C VAL A 53 -0.91 -8.12 0.30
N VAL A 54 0.36 -7.96 -0.06
CA VAL A 54 1.43 -8.94 0.25
C VAL A 54 2.39 -8.44 1.32
N HIS A 55 2.31 -7.17 1.68
CA HIS A 55 3.12 -6.56 2.72
C HIS A 55 2.37 -5.40 3.38
N ALA A 56 2.51 -5.26 4.70
CA ALA A 56 2.01 -4.11 5.45
C ALA A 56 2.89 -3.86 6.68
N MET A 57 3.34 -2.61 6.87
CA MET A 57 4.12 -2.18 8.03
C MET A 57 3.80 -0.72 8.39
N PRO A 58 4.09 -0.26 9.62
CA PRO A 58 4.06 1.17 9.93
C PRO A 58 4.88 1.97 8.91
N ALA A 59 4.30 3.05 8.40
CA ALA A 59 4.96 3.84 7.37
C ALA A 59 6.30 4.39 7.86
N ARG A 60 7.35 4.18 7.07
CA ARG A 60 8.69 4.71 7.37
C ARG A 60 8.66 6.24 7.35
N ARG A 61 9.38 6.86 8.27
CA ARG A 61 9.35 8.31 8.48
C ARG A 61 9.65 9.15 7.24
N LYS A 62 10.50 8.64 6.33
CA LYS A 62 10.81 9.25 5.03
C LYS A 62 9.60 9.51 4.12
N TYR A 63 8.51 8.77 4.31
CA TYR A 63 7.29 8.96 3.52
C TYR A 63 6.39 10.05 4.08
N LEU A 64 6.58 10.47 5.33
CA LEU A 64 5.85 11.62 5.87
C LEU A 64 6.22 12.90 5.13
N ASP A 65 7.45 12.98 4.63
CA ASP A 65 7.92 14.12 3.82
C ASP A 65 7.21 14.22 2.46
N LEU A 66 6.54 13.16 1.99
CA LEU A 66 5.77 13.15 0.73
C LEU A 66 4.32 13.61 0.92
N LEU A 67 3.85 13.70 2.17
CA LEU A 67 2.45 14.02 2.51
C LEU A 67 2.27 15.48 2.96
N LEU A 68 3.32 16.31 2.85
CA LEU A 68 3.36 17.72 3.26
C LEU A 68 3.48 18.65 2.05
#